data_AF-A0A1E1W3I6-F1
#
_entry.id   AF-A0A1E1W3I6-F1
#
_cell.length_a   1.000
_cell.length_b   1.000
_cell.length_c   1.000
_cell.angle_alpha   90.00
_cell.angle_beta   90.00
_cell.angle_gamma   90.00
#
_symmetry.space_group_name_H-M   'P 1'
#
loop_
_entity.id
_entity.type
_entity.pdbx_description
1 polymer ?
#
loop_
_entity_poly.entity_id
_entity_poly.type
_entity_poly.pdbx_seq_one_letter_code
_entity_poly.pdbx_strand_id
1 'polypeptide(L)'
;GVGEGIVDNKLTTFHHWLLLESMSEPARKKRDTSEKEFQSKNERHFSPDQKDTAYQLPSINAEYFSRSLNYPVNVYLLDTSEVGDVEVRSHLSFVRDFPPGLHLMTLRTITDDILEQFPSSSCYMVLQRPGYSCNVGDKSRNKSTAFTTTTAFTGLRIDNIASVSLTGLKTYQSLKSLSEIELEPMEVKTYKIGF
;
A
#
# COMPACT_ATOMS: atom_id res chain seq x y z
N GLY A 1 9.43 37.03 -3.38
CA GLY A 1 10.42 36.21 -2.67
C GLY A 1 9.95 36.02 -1.24
N VAL A 2 10.24 34.88 -0.62
CA VAL A 2 9.71 34.48 0.70
C VAL A 2 10.02 35.47 1.83
N GLY A 3 10.98 36.39 1.64
CA GLY A 3 11.15 37.57 2.50
C GLY A 3 11.85 37.30 3.84
N GLU A 4 12.03 36.03 4.20
CA GLU A 4 12.72 35.59 5.42
C GLU A 4 13.35 34.20 5.21
N GLY A 5 14.34 33.86 6.04
CA GLY A 5 14.89 32.50 6.14
C GLY A 5 14.04 31.61 7.06
N ILE A 6 14.39 30.32 7.15
CA ILE A 6 13.73 29.39 8.07
C ILE A 6 14.32 29.61 9.47
N VAL A 7 13.57 30.25 10.36
CA VAL A 7 14.00 30.59 11.73
C VAL A 7 13.11 29.96 12.81
N ASP A 8 12.09 29.19 12.43
CA ASP A 8 11.04 28.66 13.28
C ASP A 8 11.14 27.14 13.55
N ASN A 9 12.37 26.60 13.52
CA ASN A 9 12.61 25.19 13.78
C ASN A 9 12.11 24.77 15.17
N LYS A 10 11.31 23.70 15.20
CA LYS A 10 10.84 23.03 16.42
C LYS A 10 11.43 21.64 16.51
N LEU A 11 11.48 21.08 17.72
CA LEU A 11 11.92 19.70 17.92
C LEU A 11 10.99 18.75 17.16
N THR A 12 11.57 17.91 16.31
CA THR A 12 10.87 16.90 15.52
C THR A 12 11.41 15.52 15.84
N THR A 13 10.52 14.53 15.92
CA THR A 13 10.92 13.12 16.12
C THR A 13 10.84 12.40 14.80
N PHE A 14 11.93 11.75 14.40
CA PHE A 14 12.01 11.01 13.15
C PHE A 14 12.01 9.50 13.41
N HIS A 15 11.16 8.78 12.68
CA HIS A 15 11.05 7.33 12.79
C HIS A 15 11.46 6.69 11.47
N HIS A 16 12.37 5.72 11.53
CA HIS A 16 12.92 5.06 10.36
C HIS A 16 13.10 3.57 10.62
N TRP A 17 12.94 2.78 9.56
CA TRP A 17 13.45 1.41 9.52
C TRP A 17 14.77 1.40 8.76
N LEU A 18 15.75 0.65 9.30
CA LEU A 18 16.98 0.32 8.60
C LEU A 18 16.91 -1.13 8.17
N LEU A 19 17.00 -1.37 6.86
CA LEU A 19 16.92 -2.70 6.28
C LEU A 19 18.21 -3.03 5.53
N LEU A 20 18.80 -4.19 5.87
CA LEU A 20 20.00 -4.74 5.24
C LEU A 20 19.62 -6.04 4.56
N GLU A 21 19.72 -6.10 3.24
CA GLU A 21 19.30 -7.26 2.44
C GLU A 21 20.37 -7.66 1.44
N SER A 22 20.46 -8.96 1.16
CA SER A 22 21.30 -9.49 0.11
C SER A 22 20.73 -9.12 -1.26
N MET A 23 21.54 -8.58 -2.15
CA MET A 23 21.18 -8.45 -3.55
C MET A 23 21.72 -9.64 -4.33
N SER A 24 20.91 -10.23 -5.20
CA SER A 24 21.42 -11.19 -6.18
C SER A 24 22.34 -10.43 -7.12
N GLU A 25 23.65 -10.67 -7.02
CA GLU A 25 24.62 -10.02 -7.90
C GLU A 25 24.28 -10.32 -9.37
N PRO A 26 24.23 -9.33 -10.28
CA PRO A 26 24.63 -9.63 -11.65
C PRO A 26 26.10 -10.04 -11.57
N ALA A 27 26.39 -11.32 -11.86
CA ALA A 27 27.69 -11.97 -11.76
C ALA A 27 28.86 -10.99 -11.61
N ARG A 28 29.34 -10.75 -10.37
CA ARG A 28 30.63 -10.06 -10.20
C ARG A 28 31.65 -10.93 -10.93
N LYS A 29 32.19 -10.44 -12.05
CA LYS A 29 33.38 -11.05 -12.67
C LYS A 29 34.42 -11.16 -11.56
N LYS A 30 34.83 -12.39 -11.24
CA LYS A 30 35.86 -12.70 -10.23
C LYS A 30 37.02 -11.74 -10.44
N ARG A 31 37.39 -11.05 -9.36
CA ARG A 31 38.53 -10.16 -9.26
C ARG A 31 39.79 -10.97 -9.50
N ASP A 32 40.44 -10.82 -10.65
CA ASP A 32 41.83 -11.23 -10.80
C ASP A 32 42.70 -10.24 -10.00
N THR A 33 43.54 -10.77 -9.12
CA THR A 33 44.33 -10.01 -8.14
C THR A 33 45.52 -9.26 -8.77
N SER A 34 45.50 -9.01 -10.08
CA SER A 34 46.57 -8.33 -10.83
C SER A 34 46.24 -6.90 -11.26
N GLU A 35 45.03 -6.39 -11.05
CA GLU A 35 44.66 -5.03 -11.45
C GLU A 35 44.98 -4.01 -10.34
N LYS A 36 45.81 -3.01 -10.69
CA LYS A 36 46.39 -1.99 -9.79
C LYS A 36 45.49 -0.79 -9.47
N GLU A 37 44.22 -0.79 -9.86
CA GLU A 37 43.34 0.36 -9.61
C GLU A 37 42.02 -0.05 -8.94
N PHE A 38 41.75 0.58 -7.80
CA PHE A 38 40.48 0.48 -7.10
C PHE A 38 39.44 1.31 -7.87
N GLN A 39 38.85 0.72 -8.91
CA GLN A 39 37.71 1.38 -9.57
C GLN A 39 36.46 1.20 -8.70
N SER A 40 36.05 2.31 -8.09
CA SER A 40 34.76 2.46 -7.41
C SER A 40 33.64 2.17 -8.42
N LYS A 41 33.15 0.92 -8.48
CA LYS A 41 32.10 0.49 -9.41
C LYS A 41 30.70 1.06 -9.12
N ASN A 42 30.60 2.06 -8.24
CA ASN A 42 29.35 2.79 -7.96
C ASN A 42 29.49 4.28 -8.26
N GLU A 43 30.31 4.67 -9.23
CA GLU A 43 30.18 6.00 -9.83
C GLU A 43 28.97 6.01 -10.76
N ARG A 44 27.90 6.72 -10.34
CA ARG A 44 26.76 7.00 -11.21
C ARG A 44 27.24 7.96 -12.29
N HIS A 45 27.58 7.44 -13.46
CA HIS A 45 27.75 8.27 -14.64
C HIS A 45 26.37 8.72 -15.12
N PHE A 46 25.97 9.94 -14.76
CA PHE A 46 24.81 10.61 -15.34
C PHE A 46 25.20 11.15 -16.72
N SER A 47 25.28 10.27 -17.71
CA SER A 47 25.34 10.72 -19.10
C SER A 47 23.95 11.22 -19.50
N PRO A 48 23.81 12.45 -20.05
CA PRO A 48 22.52 13.03 -20.40
C PRO A 48 21.70 12.19 -21.41
N ASP A 49 22.36 11.28 -22.14
CA ASP A 49 21.74 10.39 -23.12
C ASP A 49 21.46 8.96 -22.60
N GLN A 50 21.88 8.62 -21.38
CA GLN A 50 21.64 7.30 -20.79
C GLN A 50 20.26 7.29 -20.12
N LYS A 51 19.22 6.95 -20.88
CA LYS A 51 17.93 6.57 -20.31
C LYS A 51 18.08 5.20 -19.65
N ASP A 52 18.45 5.19 -18.37
CA ASP A 52 18.27 4.00 -17.53
C ASP A 52 16.77 3.67 -17.52
N THR A 53 16.38 2.64 -18.27
CA THR A 53 14.98 2.24 -18.48
C THR A 53 14.41 1.44 -17.32
N ALA A 54 15.23 1.07 -16.34
CA ALA A 54 14.84 0.23 -15.23
C ALA A 54 14.47 1.06 -13.99
N TYR A 55 13.16 1.19 -13.74
CA TYR A 55 12.69 1.64 -12.43
C TYR A 55 13.09 0.62 -11.36
N GLN A 56 13.57 1.11 -10.22
CA GLN A 56 13.98 0.24 -9.11
C GLN A 56 12.78 -0.02 -8.21
N LEU A 57 12.53 -1.29 -7.91
CA LEU A 57 11.47 -1.72 -7.00
C LEU A 57 12.06 -2.09 -5.64
N PRO A 58 11.35 -1.78 -4.54
CA PRO A 58 11.75 -2.24 -3.21
C PRO A 58 11.65 -3.76 -3.09
N SER A 59 12.32 -4.34 -2.10
CA SER A 59 12.04 -5.72 -1.68
C SER A 59 10.68 -5.80 -0.99
N ILE A 60 10.16 -7.03 -0.82
CA ILE A 60 8.90 -7.26 -0.11
C ILE A 60 8.98 -6.80 1.35
N ASN A 61 10.15 -6.94 2.00
CA ASN A 61 10.34 -6.52 3.38
C ASN A 61 10.42 -5.00 3.50
N ALA A 62 11.10 -4.34 2.56
CA ALA A 62 11.12 -2.87 2.50
C ALA A 62 9.71 -2.29 2.37
N GLU A 63 8.88 -2.88 1.52
CA GLU A 63 7.47 -2.50 1.37
C GLU A 63 6.68 -2.73 2.66
N TYR A 64 6.86 -3.88 3.32
CA TYR A 64 6.21 -4.17 4.60
C TYR A 64 6.57 -3.15 5.69
N PHE A 65 7.87 -2.86 5.87
CA PHE A 65 8.33 -1.90 6.87
C PHE A 65 7.89 -0.47 6.55
N SER A 66 7.89 -0.08 5.28
CA SER A 66 7.34 1.20 4.83
C SER A 66 5.87 1.34 5.23
N ARG A 67 5.05 0.28 5.05
CA ARG A 67 3.65 0.30 5.47
C ARG A 67 3.48 0.38 6.96
N SER A 68 4.30 -0.33 7.74
CA SER A 68 4.23 -0.24 9.21
C SER A 68 4.53 1.16 9.76
N LEU A 69 5.34 1.97 9.05
CA LEU A 69 5.56 3.38 9.40
C LEU A 69 4.41 4.29 8.99
N ASN A 70 3.89 4.10 7.77
CA ASN A 70 2.85 4.95 7.22
C ASN A 70 1.45 4.65 7.78
N TYR A 71 1.21 3.41 8.21
CA TYR A 71 -0.07 2.91 8.71
C TYR A 71 0.14 2.11 10.01
N PRO A 72 0.51 2.77 11.11
CA PRO A 72 0.71 2.10 12.39
C PRO A 72 -0.63 1.62 12.99
N VAL A 73 -0.54 0.73 13.96
CA VAL A 73 -1.71 0.26 14.72
C VAL A 73 -2.22 1.39 15.60
N ASN A 74 -3.52 1.69 15.50
CA ASN A 74 -4.18 2.64 16.38
C ASN A 74 -4.48 2.00 17.73
N VAL A 75 -4.00 2.63 18.81
CA VAL A 75 -4.27 2.21 20.18
C VAL A 75 -5.34 3.11 20.77
N TYR A 76 -6.45 2.51 21.22
CA TYR A 76 -7.56 3.23 21.85
C TYR A 76 -7.58 2.90 23.34
N LEU A 77 -7.76 3.93 24.16
CA LEU A 77 -7.97 3.80 25.60
C LEU A 77 -9.45 3.98 25.87
N LEU A 78 -10.06 3.01 26.54
CA LEU A 78 -11.48 3.04 26.91
C LEU A 78 -11.60 3.58 28.33
N ASP A 79 -12.37 4.66 28.48
CA ASP A 79 -12.78 5.15 29.79
C ASP A 79 -14.14 4.55 30.14
N THR A 80 -14.18 3.75 31.20
CA THR A 80 -15.38 3.03 31.66
C THR A 80 -16.13 3.77 32.76
N SER A 81 -15.69 4.98 33.14
CA SER A 81 -16.28 5.72 34.27
C SER A 81 -17.73 6.14 34.05
N GLU A 82 -18.12 6.53 32.83
CA GLU A 82 -19.48 6.99 32.52
C GLU A 82 -20.39 5.88 31.93
N VAL A 83 -19.81 4.91 31.22
CA VAL A 83 -20.55 3.96 30.37
C VAL A 83 -20.73 2.58 31.04
N GLY A 84 -20.04 2.32 32.16
CA GLY A 84 -20.04 1.03 32.85
C GLY A 84 -19.15 -0.02 32.16
N ASP A 85 -19.37 -1.30 32.48
CA ASP A 85 -18.63 -2.42 31.88
C ASP A 85 -18.95 -2.55 30.38
N VAL A 86 -17.95 -2.32 29.53
CA VAL A 86 -18.04 -2.47 28.08
C VAL A 86 -17.57 -3.87 27.67
N GLU A 87 -18.44 -4.65 27.03
CA GLU A 87 -18.05 -5.94 26.45
C GLU A 87 -17.12 -5.74 25.24
N VAL A 88 -15.83 -6.00 25.43
CA VAL A 88 -14.83 -5.95 24.37
C VAL A 88 -14.70 -7.32 23.70
N ARG A 89 -15.01 -7.38 22.41
CA ARG A 89 -14.71 -8.56 21.58
C ARG A 89 -13.20 -8.68 21.39
N SER A 90 -12.64 -9.87 21.58
CA SER A 90 -11.20 -10.10 21.45
C SER A 90 -10.67 -9.84 20.04
N HIS A 91 -11.47 -10.14 19.01
CA HIS A 91 -11.10 -9.96 17.62
C HIS A 91 -12.33 -9.55 16.80
N LEU A 92 -12.14 -8.55 15.94
CA LEU A 92 -13.12 -8.16 14.94
C LEU A 92 -12.38 -7.85 13.63
N SER A 93 -12.74 -8.51 12.55
CA SER A 93 -12.25 -8.17 11.21
C SER A 93 -13.38 -7.59 10.38
N PHE A 94 -13.11 -6.44 9.76
CA PHE A 94 -14.06 -5.80 8.86
C PHE A 94 -14.14 -6.52 7.49
N VAL A 95 -13.00 -7.00 6.98
CA VAL A 95 -12.93 -7.80 5.74
C VAL A 95 -12.28 -9.15 6.04
N ARG A 96 -12.98 -10.24 5.75
CA ARG A 96 -12.44 -11.60 5.89
C ARG A 96 -11.68 -12.00 4.64
N ASP A 97 -10.61 -12.77 4.79
CA ASP A 97 -9.80 -13.32 3.69
C ASP A 97 -9.34 -12.28 2.65
N PHE A 98 -8.87 -11.11 3.13
CA PHE A 98 -8.33 -10.09 2.25
C PHE A 98 -6.98 -10.55 1.62
N PRO A 99 -6.76 -10.36 0.30
CA PRO A 99 -5.54 -10.84 -0.36
C PRO A 99 -4.27 -10.16 0.19
N PRO A 100 -3.26 -10.92 0.64
CA PRO A 100 -2.07 -10.37 1.29
C PRO A 100 -1.12 -9.61 0.33
N GLY A 101 -1.30 -9.77 -0.97
CA GLY A 101 -0.54 -9.06 -2.01
C GLY A 101 -1.14 -7.71 -2.40
N LEU A 102 -2.32 -7.35 -1.89
CA LEU A 102 -2.98 -6.08 -2.17
C LEU A 102 -2.88 -5.13 -0.97
N HIS A 103 -3.03 -3.84 -1.23
CA HIS A 103 -3.10 -2.80 -0.24
C HIS A 103 -4.43 -2.06 -0.35
N LEU A 104 -5.19 -2.05 0.74
CA LEU A 104 -6.38 -1.23 0.86
C LEU A 104 -5.97 0.19 1.29
N MET A 105 -5.87 1.11 0.33
CA MET A 105 -5.42 2.48 0.58
C MET A 105 -6.51 3.33 1.23
N THR A 106 -7.75 3.13 0.81
CA THR A 106 -8.89 3.88 1.33
C THR A 106 -10.14 3.03 1.28
N LEU A 107 -10.98 3.22 2.28
CA LEU A 107 -12.35 2.75 2.28
C LEU A 107 -13.21 3.87 2.87
N ARG A 108 -13.96 4.56 2.01
CA ARG A 108 -14.70 5.75 2.40
C ARG A 108 -16.15 5.67 1.94
N THR A 109 -17.07 5.84 2.87
CA THR A 109 -18.50 5.97 2.57
C THR A 109 -18.79 7.24 1.79
N ILE A 110 -19.65 7.13 0.79
CA ILE A 110 -20.11 8.24 -0.04
C ILE A 110 -21.26 8.92 0.70
N THR A 111 -21.37 10.24 0.62
CA THR A 111 -22.53 10.98 1.16
C THR A 111 -23.78 10.67 0.34
N ASP A 112 -24.94 10.73 0.96
CA ASP A 112 -26.21 10.62 0.26
C ASP A 112 -26.47 11.87 -0.60
N ASP A 113 -27.03 11.68 -1.79
CA ASP A 113 -27.28 12.77 -2.76
C ASP A 113 -28.44 13.68 -2.31
N ILE A 114 -29.39 13.16 -1.52
CA ILE A 114 -30.56 13.89 -1.02
C ILE A 114 -30.25 14.46 0.37
N LEU A 115 -29.58 13.66 1.19
CA LEU A 115 -29.25 14.00 2.57
C LEU A 115 -27.74 14.12 2.73
N GLU A 116 -27.15 15.24 2.29
CA GLU A 116 -25.69 15.46 2.27
C GLU A 116 -24.99 15.27 3.63
N GLN A 117 -25.73 15.35 4.75
CA GLN A 117 -25.22 15.12 6.10
C GLN A 117 -25.20 13.63 6.51
N PHE A 118 -25.80 12.75 5.71
CA PHE A 118 -25.94 11.34 6.00
C PHE A 118 -25.08 10.49 5.07
N PRO A 119 -24.50 9.39 5.60
CA PRO A 119 -23.81 8.42 4.76
C PRO A 119 -24.82 7.68 3.86
N SER A 120 -24.44 7.46 2.61
CA SER A 120 -25.18 6.59 1.70
C SER A 120 -24.89 5.11 2.00
N SER A 121 -25.63 4.21 1.35
CA SER A 121 -25.34 2.77 1.34
C SER A 121 -24.20 2.37 0.39
N SER A 122 -23.38 3.32 -0.05
CA SER A 122 -22.27 3.08 -0.96
C SER A 122 -20.94 3.58 -0.43
N CYS A 123 -19.86 2.90 -0.78
CA CYS A 123 -18.50 3.32 -0.45
C CYS A 123 -17.56 3.25 -1.66
N TYR A 124 -16.48 4.01 -1.60
CA TYR A 124 -15.33 3.86 -2.48
C TYR A 124 -14.24 3.06 -1.78
N MET A 125 -13.77 2.02 -2.45
CA MET A 125 -12.65 1.18 -2.06
C MET A 125 -11.51 1.42 -3.05
N VAL A 126 -10.38 1.96 -2.57
CA VAL A 126 -9.18 2.16 -3.40
C VAL A 126 -8.17 1.07 -3.06
N LEU A 127 -7.82 0.29 -4.07
CA LEU A 127 -6.88 -0.80 -3.99
C LEU A 127 -5.61 -0.47 -4.77
N GLN A 128 -4.48 -0.88 -4.22
CA GLN A 128 -3.18 -0.79 -4.87
C GLN A 128 -2.48 -2.14 -4.82
N ARG A 129 -1.89 -2.56 -5.94
CA ARG A 129 -0.94 -3.67 -5.97
C ARG A 129 0.48 -3.12 -6.03
N PRO A 130 1.30 -3.23 -4.98
CA PRO A 130 2.69 -2.79 -5.02
C PRO A 130 3.51 -3.66 -5.99
N GLY A 131 4.55 -3.08 -6.57
CA GLY A 131 5.61 -3.81 -7.25
C GLY A 131 6.74 -4.14 -6.27
N TYR A 132 7.35 -5.31 -6.40
CA TYR A 132 8.53 -5.70 -5.64
C TYR A 132 9.60 -6.31 -6.53
N SER A 133 10.87 -6.15 -6.13
CA SER A 133 12.03 -6.73 -6.81
C SER A 133 12.33 -8.11 -6.28
N CYS A 134 12.43 -9.11 -7.16
CA CYS A 134 12.91 -10.45 -6.83
C CYS A 134 14.45 -10.54 -6.76
N ASN A 135 15.15 -9.44 -7.06
CA ASN A 135 16.62 -9.38 -7.08
C ASN A 135 17.21 -8.94 -5.72
N VAL A 136 16.36 -8.59 -4.76
CA VAL A 136 16.77 -8.06 -3.44
C VAL A 136 16.03 -8.81 -2.35
N GLY A 137 16.77 -9.28 -1.34
CA GLY A 137 16.25 -10.03 -0.21
C GLY A 137 15.95 -11.49 -0.55
N ASP A 138 15.15 -12.11 0.32
CA ASP A 138 14.69 -13.48 0.12
C ASP A 138 13.70 -13.57 -1.05
N LYS A 139 13.78 -14.65 -1.83
CA LYS A 139 12.84 -14.96 -2.90
C LYS A 139 11.54 -15.49 -2.29
N SER A 140 10.85 -14.64 -1.54
CA SER A 140 9.57 -14.97 -0.92
C SER A 140 8.59 -15.42 -2.00
N ARG A 141 7.77 -16.42 -1.65
CA ARG A 141 6.66 -16.89 -2.48
C ARG A 141 5.75 -15.72 -2.86
N ASN A 142 5.32 -15.69 -4.12
CA ASN A 142 4.36 -14.72 -4.62
C ASN A 142 3.12 -14.73 -3.71
N LYS A 143 2.81 -13.57 -3.12
CA LYS A 143 1.60 -13.40 -2.31
C LYS A 143 0.39 -13.43 -3.24
N SER A 144 -0.70 -14.07 -2.81
CA SER A 144 -1.95 -14.01 -3.56
C SER A 144 -2.44 -12.56 -3.66
N THR A 145 -2.76 -12.14 -4.88
CA THR A 145 -3.35 -10.83 -5.19
C THR A 145 -4.81 -10.94 -5.59
N ALA A 146 -5.33 -12.15 -5.75
CA ALA A 146 -6.70 -12.39 -6.17
C ALA A 146 -7.62 -12.50 -4.96
N PHE A 147 -8.79 -11.87 -5.07
CA PHE A 147 -9.90 -12.07 -4.16
C PHE A 147 -10.47 -13.47 -4.34
N THR A 148 -10.88 -14.09 -3.24
CA THR A 148 -11.50 -15.41 -3.26
C THR A 148 -13.01 -15.31 -3.04
N THR A 149 -13.75 -16.38 -3.30
CA THR A 149 -15.19 -16.43 -3.03
C THR A 149 -15.53 -16.36 -1.54
N THR A 150 -14.55 -16.60 -0.65
CA THR A 150 -14.73 -16.47 0.81
C THR A 150 -14.47 -15.04 1.30
N THR A 151 -13.83 -14.20 0.48
CA THR A 151 -13.56 -12.80 0.81
C THR A 151 -14.87 -12.01 0.89
N ALA A 152 -15.21 -11.52 2.08
CA ALA A 152 -16.46 -10.83 2.34
C ALA A 152 -16.34 -9.82 3.49
N PHE A 153 -17.18 -8.79 3.46
CA PHE A 153 -17.34 -7.86 4.58
C PHE A 153 -18.12 -8.53 5.72
N THR A 154 -17.65 -8.32 6.95
CA THR A 154 -18.34 -8.83 8.14
C THR A 154 -19.51 -7.92 8.49
N GLY A 155 -20.74 -8.44 8.40
CA GLY A 155 -21.95 -7.69 8.77
C GLY A 155 -22.51 -6.78 7.67
N LEU A 156 -21.96 -6.84 6.45
CA LEU A 156 -22.47 -6.10 5.29
C LEU A 156 -22.74 -7.07 4.13
N ARG A 157 -23.87 -6.88 3.45
CA ARG A 157 -24.21 -7.57 2.21
C ARG A 157 -23.83 -6.67 1.05
N ILE A 158 -23.15 -7.20 0.03
CA ILE A 158 -22.82 -6.44 -1.17
C ILE A 158 -23.94 -6.63 -2.19
N ASP A 159 -24.49 -5.53 -2.67
CA ASP A 159 -25.55 -5.51 -3.68
C ASP A 159 -25.00 -5.24 -5.08
N ASN A 160 -24.06 -4.30 -5.20
CA ASN A 160 -23.42 -3.97 -6.47
C ASN A 160 -21.95 -3.61 -6.31
N ILE A 161 -21.17 -3.86 -7.36
CA ILE A 161 -19.78 -3.45 -7.46
C ILE A 161 -19.57 -2.85 -8.85
N ALA A 162 -18.88 -1.71 -8.90
CA ALA A 162 -18.48 -1.11 -10.16
C ALA A 162 -17.06 -0.54 -10.07
N SER A 163 -16.24 -0.77 -11.09
CA SER A 163 -14.96 -0.08 -11.27
C SER A 163 -15.22 1.36 -11.70
N VAL A 164 -14.52 2.29 -11.08
CA VAL A 164 -14.69 3.73 -11.28
C VAL A 164 -13.34 4.43 -11.41
N SER A 165 -13.33 5.69 -11.87
CA SER A 165 -12.14 6.53 -11.87
C SER A 165 -11.61 6.74 -10.45
N LEU A 166 -10.35 7.16 -10.32
CA LEU A 166 -9.75 7.44 -9.00
C LEU A 166 -10.57 8.44 -8.17
N THR A 167 -11.25 9.36 -8.86
CA THR A 167 -12.15 10.38 -8.28
C THR A 167 -13.62 9.93 -8.16
N GLY A 168 -13.98 8.74 -8.64
CA GLY A 168 -15.34 8.22 -8.60
C GLY A 168 -16.33 8.85 -9.60
N LEU A 169 -15.88 9.75 -10.47
CA LEU A 169 -16.72 10.50 -11.42
C LEU A 169 -17.12 9.70 -12.66
N LYS A 170 -16.29 8.74 -13.09
CA LYS A 170 -16.54 7.92 -14.27
C LYS A 170 -16.66 6.46 -13.87
N THR A 171 -17.74 5.82 -14.27
CA THR A 171 -17.93 4.37 -14.12
C THR A 171 -17.44 3.65 -15.37
N TYR A 172 -16.69 2.57 -15.18
CA TYR A 172 -16.13 1.77 -16.28
C TYR A 172 -16.90 0.45 -16.46
N GLN A 173 -16.82 -0.45 -15.49
CA GLN A 173 -17.39 -1.80 -15.59
C GLN A 173 -18.07 -2.20 -14.29
N SER A 174 -19.26 -2.80 -14.39
CA SER A 174 -19.89 -3.45 -13.24
C SER A 174 -19.36 -4.88 -13.07
N LEU A 175 -19.08 -5.24 -11.83
CA LEU A 175 -18.54 -6.53 -11.41
C LEU A 175 -19.60 -7.27 -10.62
N LYS A 176 -19.67 -8.60 -10.77
CA LYS A 176 -20.66 -9.43 -10.06
C LYS A 176 -20.21 -9.79 -8.65
N SER A 177 -18.91 -9.86 -8.42
CA SER A 177 -18.31 -10.31 -7.17
C SER A 177 -16.95 -9.67 -6.95
N LEU A 178 -16.50 -9.62 -5.69
CA LEU A 178 -15.14 -9.23 -5.34
C LEU A 178 -14.08 -10.10 -6.01
N SER A 179 -14.40 -11.37 -6.31
CA SER A 179 -13.49 -12.30 -7.00
C SER A 179 -13.10 -11.89 -8.42
N GLU A 180 -13.86 -10.99 -9.05
CA GLU A 180 -13.56 -10.46 -10.40
C GLU A 180 -12.57 -9.28 -10.35
N ILE A 181 -12.16 -8.83 -9.15
CA ILE A 181 -11.19 -7.76 -8.98
C ILE A 181 -9.79 -8.28 -9.29
N GLU A 182 -9.18 -7.70 -10.32
CA GLU A 182 -7.81 -7.97 -10.74
C GLU A 182 -7.03 -6.66 -10.90
N LEU A 183 -5.81 -6.64 -10.36
CA LEU A 183 -4.89 -5.51 -10.42
C LEU A 183 -3.52 -5.99 -10.92
N GLU A 184 -2.94 -5.26 -11.87
CA GLU A 184 -1.57 -5.45 -12.33
C GLU A 184 -0.55 -4.84 -11.36
N PRO A 185 0.71 -5.28 -11.37
CA PRO A 185 1.74 -4.68 -10.53
C PRO A 185 1.85 -3.17 -10.74
N MET A 186 1.97 -2.41 -9.66
CA MET A 186 2.00 -0.94 -9.63
C MET A 186 0.68 -0.25 -10.04
N GLU A 187 -0.41 -1.00 -10.18
CA GLU A 187 -1.71 -0.45 -10.52
C GLU A 187 -2.49 0.00 -9.28
N VAL A 188 -3.27 1.07 -9.45
CA VAL A 188 -4.25 1.57 -8.48
C VAL A 188 -5.62 1.59 -9.14
N LYS A 189 -6.59 0.90 -8.53
CA LYS A 189 -7.99 0.88 -8.99
C LYS A 189 -8.94 1.28 -7.89
N THR A 190 -10.00 1.97 -8.27
CA THR A 190 -11.10 2.35 -7.39
C THR A 190 -12.35 1.58 -7.75
N TYR A 191 -13.03 1.08 -6.72
CA TYR A 191 -14.29 0.39 -6.85
C TYR A 191 -15.35 1.09 -6.01
N LYS A 192 -16.51 1.34 -6.60
CA LYS A 192 -17.72 1.71 -5.89
C LYS A 192 -18.44 0.43 -5.47
N ILE A 193 -18.69 0.28 -4.18
CA ILE A 193 -19.39 -0.87 -3.59
C ILE A 193 -20.70 -0.35 -3.00
N GLY A 194 -21.82 -0.93 -3.41
CA GLY A 194 -23.13 -0.71 -2.81
C GLY A 194 -23.50 -1.85 -1.87
N PHE A 195 -24.11 -1.50 -0.73
CA PHE A 195 -24.63 -2.40 0.29
C PHE A 195 -26.15 -2.28 0.43
#